data_AF-A0A9E6AHS6-F1
#
_entry.id   AF-A0A9E6AHS6-F1
#
_cell.length_a   1.000
_cell.length_b   1.000
_cell.length_c   1.000
_cell.angle_alpha   90.00
_cell.angle_beta   90.00
_cell.angle_gamma   90.00
#
_symmetry.space_group_name_H-M   'P 1'
#
loop_
_entity.id
_entity.type
_entity.pdbx_description
1 polymer ?
#
loop_
_entity_poly.entity_id
_entity_poly.type
_entity_poly.pdbx_seq_one_letter_code
_entity_poly.pdbx_strand_id
1 'polypeptide(L)' 'MRTRVDDSLRSEAAHYALRFSCEHCAHWNVDAERCAEGFPNEEHRLVDLRRCDEIVFCKSFELC' A
#
# COMPACT_ATOMS: atom_id res chain seq x y z
N MET A 1 -3.10 9.66 -0.46
CA MET A 1 -2.64 10.25 0.84
C MET A 1 -1.24 9.71 1.10
N ARG A 2 -0.30 10.55 1.54
CA ARG A 2 1.10 10.14 1.79
C ARG A 2 1.38 10.09 3.29
N THR A 3 2.11 9.08 3.73
CA THR A 3 2.48 8.89 5.13
C THR A 3 3.96 8.55 5.21
N ARG A 4 4.69 9.28 6.06
CA ARG A 4 6.11 9.00 6.33
C ARG A 4 6.25 7.69 7.11
N VAL A 5 7.26 6.90 6.75
CA VAL A 5 7.63 5.67 7.45
C VAL A 5 8.73 5.97 8.46
N ASP A 6 8.32 6.21 9.69
CA ASP A 6 9.24 6.36 10.83
C ASP A 6 9.44 5.05 11.59
N ASP A 7 10.34 5.06 12.57
CA ASP A 7 10.71 3.88 13.36
C ASP A 7 9.53 3.32 14.16
N SER A 8 8.56 4.15 14.55
CA SER A 8 7.34 3.71 15.22
C SER A 8 6.52 2.85 14.27
N LEU A 9 6.24 3.35 13.06
CA LEU A 9 5.49 2.61 12.05
C LEU A 9 6.21 1.31 11.63
N ARG A 10 7.55 1.35 11.50
CA ARG A 10 8.33 0.13 11.20
C ARG A 10 8.20 -0.91 12.32
N SER A 11 8.25 -0.47 13.58
CA SER A 11 8.12 -1.34 14.75
C SER A 11 6.72 -1.96 14.84
N GLU A 12 5.68 -1.15 14.63
CA GLU A 12 4.29 -1.63 14.58
C GLU A 12 4.07 -2.60 13.42
N ALA A 13 4.59 -2.29 12.24
CA ALA A 13 4.48 -3.17 11.09
C ALA A 13 5.15 -4.52 11.32
N ALA A 14 6.30 -4.55 12.01
CA ALA A 14 6.94 -5.79 12.41
C ALA A 14 6.12 -6.55 13.47
N HIS A 15 5.57 -5.84 14.46
CA HIS A 15 4.83 -6.45 15.57
C HIS A 15 3.47 -7.01 15.14
N TYR A 16 2.76 -6.28 14.29
CA TYR A 16 1.41 -6.62 13.81
C TYR A 16 1.38 -7.20 12.39
N ALA A 17 2.55 -7.44 11.79
CA ALA A 17 2.71 -7.95 10.42
C ALA A 17 1.95 -7.13 9.36
N LEU A 18 1.95 -5.80 9.49
CA LEU A 18 1.25 -4.91 8.57
C LEU A 18 1.91 -4.94 7.18
N ARG A 19 1.08 -5.01 6.12
CA ARG A 19 1.52 -5.02 4.73
C ARG A 19 0.85 -3.89 3.96
N PHE A 20 1.65 -3.05 3.31
CA PHE A 20 1.19 -1.87 2.58
C PHE A 20 1.61 -1.95 1.12
N SER A 21 1.13 -2.99 0.42
CA SER A 21 1.35 -3.14 -1.00
C SER A 21 0.07 -3.60 -1.70
N CYS A 22 -0.06 -3.29 -2.98
CA CYS A 22 -1.25 -3.69 -3.74
C CYS A 22 -1.44 -5.21 -3.75
N GLU A 23 -0.37 -6.00 -3.79
CA GLU A 23 -0.40 -7.48 -3.79
C GLU A 23 -0.96 -8.07 -2.48
N HIS A 24 -1.03 -7.26 -1.42
CA HIS A 24 -1.61 -7.63 -0.12
C HIS A 24 -2.94 -6.91 0.16
N CYS A 25 -3.45 -6.14 -0.80
CA CYS A 25 -4.74 -5.46 -0.70
C CYS A 25 -5.89 -6.41 -1.06
N ALA A 26 -7.05 -6.24 -0.41
CA ALA A 26 -8.26 -6.99 -0.71
C ALA A 26 -8.77 -6.76 -2.16
N HIS A 27 -8.41 -5.65 -2.78
CA HIS A 27 -8.83 -5.27 -4.14
C HIS A 27 -7.79 -5.63 -5.22
N TRP A 28 -6.78 -6.44 -4.89
CA TRP A 28 -5.81 -6.90 -5.89
C TRP A 28 -6.47 -7.86 -6.88
N ASN A 29 -6.44 -7.51 -8.16
CA ASN A 29 -6.75 -8.45 -9.22
C ASN A 29 -5.46 -9.16 -9.65
N VAL A 30 -5.31 -10.42 -9.23
CA VAL A 30 -4.13 -11.24 -9.55
C VAL A 30 -4.01 -11.55 -11.04
N ASP A 31 -5.12 -11.78 -11.74
CA ASP A 31 -5.12 -12.17 -13.15
C ASP A 31 -4.68 -11.01 -14.06
N ALA A 32 -5.06 -9.78 -13.68
CA ALA A 32 -4.76 -8.57 -14.45
C ALA A 32 -3.59 -7.76 -13.87
N GLU A 33 -2.94 -8.25 -12.81
CA GLU A 33 -1.89 -7.57 -12.04
C GLU A 33 -2.18 -6.08 -11.76
N ARG A 34 -3.42 -5.77 -11.39
CA ARG A 34 -3.88 -4.38 -11.18
C ARG A 34 -4.85 -4.22 -10.03
N CYS A 35 -5.08 -2.99 -9.62
CA CYS A 35 -6.16 -2.68 -8.68
C CYS A 35 -7.53 -2.93 -9.35
N ALA A 36 -8.41 -3.69 -8.70
CA ALA A 36 -9.76 -3.94 -9.19
C ALA A 36 -10.62 -2.66 -9.27
N GLU A 37 -10.35 -1.69 -8.39
CA GLU A 37 -11.00 -0.38 -8.38
C GLU A 37 -10.44 0.59 -9.46
N GLY A 38 -9.50 0.15 -10.29
CA GLY A 38 -8.92 0.96 -11.36
C GLY A 38 -7.93 2.04 -10.90
N PHE A 39 -7.53 2.04 -9.62
CA PHE A 39 -6.53 2.98 -9.12
C PHE A 39 -5.12 2.70 -9.70
N PRO A 40 -4.37 3.72 -10.17
CA PRO A 40 -2.97 3.56 -10.57
C PRO A 40 -2.13 3.04 -9.42
N ASN A 41 -1.48 1.89 -9.58
CA ASN A 41 -0.92 1.13 -8.46
C ASN A 41 0.60 1.09 -8.44
N GLU A 42 1.27 1.76 -9.36
CA GLU A 42 2.72 1.70 -9.53
C GLU A 42 3.45 2.13 -8.23
N GLU A 43 2.97 3.17 -7.55
CA GLU A 43 3.52 3.63 -6.27
C GLU A 43 3.23 2.70 -5.08
N HIS A 44 2.32 1.73 -5.24
CA HIS A 44 1.91 0.80 -4.18
C HIS A 44 2.48 -0.61 -4.37
N ARG A 45 2.84 -0.98 -5.59
CA ARG A 45 3.37 -2.31 -5.90
C ARG A 45 4.71 -2.53 -5.20
N LEU A 46 4.88 -3.70 -4.63
CA LEU A 46 6.15 -4.16 -4.04
C LEU A 46 6.73 -3.26 -2.93
N VAL A 47 5.91 -2.39 -2.35
CA VAL A 47 6.32 -1.52 -1.24
C VAL A 47 6.68 -2.37 -0.02
N ASP A 48 7.89 -2.17 0.49
CA ASP A 48 8.39 -2.78 1.73
C ASP A 48 8.65 -1.67 2.76
N LEU A 49 7.86 -1.68 3.84
CA LEU A 49 7.98 -0.75 4.95
C LEU A 49 9.35 -0.73 5.62
N ARG A 50 10.23 -1.70 5.38
CA ARG A 50 11.61 -1.69 5.91
C ARG A 50 12.59 -0.94 5.01
N ARG A 51 12.16 -0.56 3.80
CA ARG A 51 13.03 -0.05 2.73
C ARG A 51 12.59 1.26 2.12
N CYS A 52 11.38 1.74 2.45
CA CYS A 52 10.91 3.06 2.03
C CYS A 52 10.84 4.04 3.22
N ASP A 53 10.82 5.33 2.90
CA ASP A 53 10.65 6.43 3.86
C ASP A 53 9.25 7.04 3.79
N GLU A 54 8.47 6.67 2.79
CA GLU A 54 7.09 7.11 2.58
C GLU A 54 6.27 5.97 1.96
N ILE A 55 4.99 5.93 2.30
CA ILE A 55 3.98 5.10 1.63
C ILE A 55 2.83 5.98 1.12
N VAL A 56 2.26 5.57 0.00
CA VAL A 56 1.07 6.18 -0.57
C VAL A 56 -0.12 5.25 -0.30
N PHE A 57 -1.21 5.84 0.18
CA PHE A 57 -2.51 5.19 0.28
C PHE A 57 -3.38 5.63 -0.88
N CYS A 58 -3.97 4.66 -1.59
CA CYS A 58 -5.17 4.88 -2.38
C CYS A 58 -6.27 5.34 -1.44
N LYS A 59 -6.58 6.64 -1.44
CA LYS A 59 -7.84 7.10 -0.88
C LYS A 59 -8.91 6.60 -1.85
N SER A 60 -9.94 5.91 -1.35
CA SER A 60 -11.11 5.53 -2.15
C SER A 60 -11.50 6.73 -3.00
N PHE A 61 -11.35 6.62 -4.32
CA PHE A 61 -11.73 7.68 -5.22
C PHE A 61 -13.25 7.60 -5.30
N GLU A 62 -13.95 8.37 -4.47
CA GLU A 62 -15.37 8.60 -4.67
C GLU A 62 -15.50 9.47 -5.92
N LEU A 63 -15.74 8.84 -7.08
CA LEU A 63 -16.23 9.53 -8.27
C LEU A 63 -17.63 10.07 -7.92
N CYS A 64 -17.71 11.35 -7.55
CA CYS A 64 -18.93 12.13 -7.66
C CYS A 64 -18.86 13.01 -8.91
#